data_AF-A0A2R5FD47-F1
#
_entry.id   AF-A0A2R5FD47-F1
#
_cell.length_a   1.000
_cell.length_b   1.000
_cell.length_c   1.000
_cell.angle_alpha   90.00
_cell.angle_beta   90.00
_cell.angle_gamma   90.00
#
_symmetry.space_group_name_H-M   'P 1'
#
loop_
_entity.id
_entity.type
_entity.pdbx_description
1 polymer ?
#
loop_
_entity_poly.entity_id
_entity_poly.type
_entity_poly.pdbx_seq_one_letter_code
_entity_poly.pdbx_strand_id
1 'polypeptide(L)'
;ELGIYFAPESDTPRFLSKAVHALSYDPGELASQVLARLGHDSKDPLALSLQTPDQPWLEPIRVTLAHPRDPLLHVLKGHSGYVHSVAIQGATIASGSWDNTVRIWNATSGEEQHVLKGHSGTVLSVAIQGDTIVSGSSDKTVRIWNATSGE
;
A
#
# COMPACT_ATOMS: atom_id res chain seq x y z
N GLU A 1 -33.46 5.00 0.93
CA GLU A 1 -32.07 5.13 1.40
C GLU A 1 -31.72 3.89 2.21
N LEU A 2 -30.91 2.99 1.67
CA LEU A 2 -30.41 1.81 2.37
C LEU A 2 -28.91 2.03 2.60
N GLY A 3 -28.56 2.40 3.83
CA GLY A 3 -27.16 2.56 4.24
C GLY A 3 -26.51 1.19 4.43
N ILE A 4 -25.52 0.89 3.60
CA ILE A 4 -24.70 -0.31 3.74
C ILE A 4 -23.59 0.02 4.73
N TYR A 5 -23.68 -0.53 5.94
CA TYR A 5 -22.68 -0.38 6.99
C TYR A 5 -21.63 -1.49 6.80
N PHE A 6 -20.40 -1.13 6.44
CA PHE A 6 -19.29 -2.09 6.42
C PHE A 6 -18.70 -2.18 7.83
N ALA A 7 -18.72 -3.39 8.41
CA ALA A 7 -18.06 -3.67 9.67
C ALA A 7 -16.51 -3.69 9.47
N PRO A 8 -15.72 -3.38 10.51
CA PRO A 8 -14.25 -3.36 10.41
C PRO A 8 -13.69 -4.75 10.10
N GLU A 9 -12.57 -4.79 9.37
CA GLU A 9 -11.91 -5.99 8.79
C GLU A 9 -11.54 -7.13 9.76
N SER A 10 -11.70 -6.98 11.07
CA SER A 10 -11.38 -8.02 12.05
C SER A 10 -12.41 -9.17 12.13
N ASP A 11 -13.57 -9.02 11.50
CA ASP A 11 -14.70 -9.97 11.59
C ASP A 11 -15.14 -10.52 10.22
N THR A 12 -14.21 -10.75 9.29
CA THR A 12 -14.55 -11.50 8.07
C THR A 12 -14.81 -12.96 8.42
N PRO A 13 -16.07 -13.47 8.31
CA PRO A 13 -16.36 -14.81 8.79
C PRO A 13 -15.74 -15.83 7.85
N ARG A 14 -15.17 -16.91 8.40
CA ARG A 14 -14.43 -17.98 7.70
C ARG A 14 -15.12 -18.58 6.46
N PHE A 15 -16.43 -18.39 6.31
CA PHE A 15 -17.19 -18.78 5.13
C PHE A 15 -16.82 -17.97 3.87
N LEU A 16 -16.47 -16.69 4.01
CA LEU A 16 -16.08 -15.83 2.88
C LEU A 16 -14.73 -16.25 2.30
N SER A 17 -13.77 -16.67 3.14
CA SER A 17 -12.46 -17.15 2.68
C SER A 17 -12.57 -18.41 1.80
N LYS A 18 -13.43 -19.37 2.18
CA LYS A 18 -13.67 -20.57 1.36
C LYS A 18 -14.44 -20.26 0.07
N ALA A 19 -15.40 -19.33 0.13
CA ALA A 19 -16.14 -18.90 -1.05
C ALA A 19 -15.21 -18.22 -2.07
N VAL A 20 -14.31 -17.33 -1.62
CA VAL A 20 -13.31 -16.66 -2.47
C VAL A 20 -12.35 -17.66 -3.12
N HIS A 21 -11.95 -18.72 -2.41
CA HIS A 21 -11.05 -19.74 -2.96
C HIS A 21 -11.73 -20.65 -4.00
N ALA A 22 -13.05 -20.86 -3.90
CA ALA A 22 -13.83 -21.59 -4.91
C ALA A 22 -14.14 -20.70 -6.13
N LEU A 23 -14.35 -19.40 -5.90
CA LEU A 23 -14.62 -18.38 -6.93
C LEU A 23 -13.47 -18.17 -7.93
N SER A 24 -12.26 -18.66 -7.65
CA SER A 24 -11.09 -18.43 -8.50
C SER A 24 -10.86 -19.50 -9.58
N TYR A 25 -11.59 -20.62 -9.58
CA TYR A 25 -11.23 -21.78 -10.42
C TYR A 25 -12.30 -22.26 -11.40
N ASP A 26 -13.61 -22.20 -11.08
CA ASP A 26 -14.67 -22.57 -12.03
C ASP A 26 -15.98 -21.78 -11.78
N PRO A 27 -16.36 -20.85 -12.68
CA PRO A 27 -17.61 -20.09 -12.59
C PRO A 27 -18.88 -20.96 -12.65
N GLY A 28 -18.83 -22.13 -13.30
CA GLY A 28 -19.98 -23.03 -13.41
C GLY A 28 -20.28 -23.78 -12.11
N GLU A 29 -19.27 -23.97 -11.27
CA GLU A 29 -19.41 -24.66 -9.99
C GLU A 29 -20.12 -23.78 -8.95
N LEU A 30 -19.88 -22.45 -8.98
CA LEU A 30 -20.59 -21.49 -8.14
C LEU A 30 -22.08 -21.47 -8.46
N ALA A 31 -22.44 -21.40 -9.75
CA ALA A 31 -23.84 -21.42 -10.17
C ALA A 31 -24.55 -22.70 -9.70
N SER A 32 -23.88 -23.84 -9.84
CA SER A 32 -24.39 -25.14 -9.39
C SER A 32 -24.57 -25.22 -7.86
N GLN A 33 -23.62 -24.70 -7.09
CA GLN A 33 -23.69 -24.68 -5.62
C GLN A 33 -24.78 -23.73 -5.09
N VAL A 34 -25.00 -22.59 -5.76
CA VAL A 34 -26.07 -21.64 -5.44
C VAL A 34 -27.43 -22.24 -5.79
N LEU A 35 -27.56 -22.89 -6.96
CA LEU A 35 -28.80 -23.59 -7.37
C LEU A 35 -29.16 -24.72 -6.39
N ALA A 36 -28.17 -25.51 -5.95
CA ALA A 36 -28.36 -26.60 -5.01
C ALA A 36 -28.87 -26.12 -3.63
N ARG A 37 -28.52 -24.88 -3.23
CA ARG A 37 -28.98 -24.27 -1.98
C ARG A 37 -30.33 -23.57 -2.09
N LEU A 38 -30.67 -23.03 -3.26
CA LEU A 38 -31.95 -22.36 -3.49
C LEU A 38 -33.11 -23.35 -3.70
N GLY A 39 -32.81 -24.63 -3.92
CA GLY A 39 -33.82 -25.66 -4.13
C GLY A 39 -34.34 -25.64 -5.57
N HIS A 40 -34.42 -26.82 -6.17
CA HIS A 40 -34.60 -27.05 -7.61
C HIS A 40 -35.91 -26.52 -8.21
N ASP A 41 -36.87 -26.09 -7.36
CA ASP A 41 -38.22 -25.64 -7.72
C ASP A 41 -38.55 -24.22 -7.21
N SER A 42 -37.55 -23.43 -6.82
CA SER A 42 -37.81 -22.05 -6.39
C SER A 42 -38.26 -21.17 -7.58
N LYS A 43 -39.45 -20.58 -7.47
CA LYS A 43 -39.95 -19.53 -8.37
C LYS A 43 -39.25 -18.18 -8.14
N ASP A 44 -38.12 -18.19 -7.45
CA ASP A 44 -37.34 -17.01 -7.15
C ASP A 44 -36.76 -16.48 -8.46
N PRO A 45 -36.95 -15.18 -8.79
CA PRO A 45 -36.39 -14.59 -9.99
C PRO A 45 -34.87 -14.81 -10.14
N LEU A 46 -34.13 -15.00 -9.04
CA LEU A 46 -32.71 -15.34 -9.07
C LEU A 46 -32.45 -16.78 -9.54
N ALA A 47 -33.29 -17.74 -9.14
CA ALA A 47 -33.17 -19.14 -9.58
C ALA A 47 -33.50 -19.31 -11.07
N LEU A 48 -34.49 -18.55 -11.57
CA LEU A 48 -34.85 -18.52 -12.98
C LEU A 48 -33.73 -17.93 -13.85
N SER A 49 -33.09 -16.85 -13.37
CA SER A 49 -31.98 -16.17 -14.05
C SER A 49 -30.74 -17.07 -14.22
N LEU A 50 -30.53 -18.01 -13.29
CA LEU A 50 -29.41 -18.96 -13.30
C LEU A 50 -29.62 -20.16 -14.24
N GLN A 51 -30.87 -20.46 -14.64
CA GLN A 51 -31.21 -21.63 -15.47
C GLN A 51 -31.10 -21.38 -16.99
N THR A 52 -31.00 -20.12 -17.44
CA THR A 52 -30.92 -19.77 -18.87
C THR A 52 -29.69 -18.88 -19.15
N PRO A 53 -28.57 -19.42 -19.67
CA PRO A 53 -27.32 -18.67 -19.80
C PRO A 53 -27.21 -17.88 -21.12
N ASP A 54 -28.32 -17.45 -21.73
CA ASP A 54 -28.31 -16.79 -23.04
C ASP A 54 -28.36 -15.25 -22.99
N GLN A 55 -28.10 -14.66 -21.82
CA GLN A 55 -27.78 -13.23 -21.71
C GLN A 55 -26.63 -13.05 -20.70
N PRO A 56 -25.59 -12.24 -21.02
CA PRO A 56 -24.49 -11.97 -20.10
C PRO A 56 -24.96 -10.96 -19.03
N TRP A 57 -25.81 -11.40 -18.11
CA TRP A 57 -26.28 -10.57 -16.99
C TRP A 57 -25.28 -10.52 -15.82
N LEU A 58 -24.16 -11.22 -15.98
CA LEU A 58 -22.88 -10.80 -15.45
C LEU A 58 -22.08 -10.25 -16.63
N GLU A 59 -22.17 -8.94 -16.93
CA GLU A 59 -20.89 -8.24 -17.03
C GLU A 59 -20.17 -8.70 -15.77
N PRO A 60 -19.05 -9.45 -15.85
CA PRO A 60 -18.30 -9.77 -14.66
C PRO A 60 -18.21 -8.42 -13.98
N ILE A 61 -18.69 -8.28 -12.74
CA ILE A 61 -18.21 -7.17 -11.95
C ILE A 61 -16.73 -7.38 -12.11
N ARG A 62 -16.06 -6.51 -12.87
CA ARG A 62 -14.63 -6.42 -12.83
C ARG A 62 -14.41 -5.84 -11.44
N VAL A 63 -14.61 -6.69 -10.43
CA VAL A 63 -13.69 -6.82 -9.33
C VAL A 63 -12.43 -7.19 -10.08
N THR A 64 -11.82 -6.15 -10.63
CA THR A 64 -10.45 -6.16 -10.98
C THR A 64 -9.87 -6.45 -9.61
N LEU A 65 -9.65 -7.73 -9.31
CA LEU A 65 -8.54 -8.16 -8.48
C LEU A 65 -7.26 -7.79 -9.27
N ALA A 66 -7.16 -6.52 -9.72
CA ALA A 66 -6.05 -5.71 -9.32
C ALA A 66 -6.02 -5.92 -7.82
N HIS A 67 -5.25 -6.93 -7.41
CA HIS A 67 -4.37 -6.74 -6.28
C HIS A 67 -3.91 -5.29 -6.45
N PRO A 68 -4.39 -4.35 -5.63
CA PRO A 68 -3.77 -3.07 -5.61
C PRO A 68 -2.33 -3.46 -5.26
N ARG A 69 -1.43 -3.45 -6.24
CA ARG A 69 -0.08 -3.06 -5.93
C ARG A 69 -0.34 -1.72 -5.30
N ASP A 70 -0.25 -1.65 -3.97
CA ASP A 70 -0.50 -0.44 -3.21
C ASP A 70 0.06 0.71 -4.03
N PRO A 71 -0.76 1.73 -4.36
CA PRO A 71 -0.30 2.79 -5.22
C PRO A 71 0.91 3.39 -4.52
N LEU A 72 2.08 3.25 -5.17
CA LEU A 72 3.29 3.95 -4.81
C LEU A 72 2.91 5.40 -4.45
N LEU A 73 2.91 5.72 -3.16
CA LEU A 73 2.31 6.99 -2.69
C LEU A 73 3.14 8.16 -3.19
N HIS A 74 4.45 8.09 -2.98
CA HIS A 74 5.40 9.12 -3.35
C HIS A 74 6.69 8.52 -3.91
N VAL A 75 7.29 9.20 -4.89
CA VAL A 75 8.67 8.96 -5.34
C VAL A 75 9.49 10.18 -4.99
N LEU A 76 10.28 10.07 -3.92
CA LEU A 76 11.10 11.17 -3.40
C LEU A 76 12.35 11.35 -4.28
N LYS A 77 12.28 12.28 -5.24
CA LYS A 77 13.38 12.59 -6.17
C LYS A 77 14.14 13.81 -5.68
N GLY A 78 15.47 13.72 -5.68
CA GLY A 78 16.33 14.87 -5.39
C GLY A 78 17.80 14.50 -5.26
N HIS A 79 18.11 13.33 -4.69
CA HIS A 79 19.49 12.84 -4.63
C HIS A 79 20.08 12.62 -6.03
N SER A 80 21.34 13.02 -6.22
CA SER A 80 22.08 12.83 -7.47
C SER A 80 22.95 11.56 -7.48
N GLY A 81 22.97 10.83 -6.35
CA GLY A 81 23.70 9.57 -6.19
C GLY A 81 22.84 8.52 -5.48
N TYR A 82 23.36 7.30 -5.37
CA TYR A 82 22.65 6.21 -4.70
C TYR A 82 22.26 6.58 -3.28
N VAL A 83 21.00 6.31 -2.92
CA VAL A 83 20.50 6.43 -1.56
C VAL A 83 20.93 5.17 -0.81
N HIS A 84 21.74 5.34 0.24
CA HIS A 84 22.30 4.23 1.01
C HIS A 84 21.55 3.97 2.31
N SER A 85 20.87 4.98 2.85
CA SER A 85 20.18 4.87 4.14
C SER A 85 18.94 5.74 4.15
N VAL A 86 17.90 5.27 4.85
CA VAL A 86 16.64 5.98 5.10
C VAL A 86 16.23 5.75 6.55
N ALA A 87 15.74 6.79 7.21
CA ALA A 87 15.11 6.73 8.53
C ALA A 87 13.76 7.46 8.49
N ILE A 88 12.80 7.02 9.30
CA ILE A 88 11.46 7.62 9.39
C ILE A 88 11.03 7.75 10.85
N GLN A 89 10.45 8.91 11.20
CA GLN A 89 9.76 9.12 12.46
C GLN A 89 8.59 10.08 12.26
N GLY A 90 7.38 9.60 12.55
CA GLY A 90 6.16 10.38 12.31
C GLY A 90 6.05 10.80 10.85
N ALA A 91 5.94 12.11 10.61
CA ALA A 91 5.83 12.71 9.28
C ALA A 91 7.19 13.09 8.65
N THR A 92 8.31 12.74 9.28
CA THR A 92 9.66 13.11 8.81
C THR A 92 10.39 11.87 8.30
N ILE A 93 10.91 11.97 7.08
CA ILE A 93 11.83 11.00 6.49
C ILE A 93 13.19 11.68 6.35
N ALA A 94 14.27 10.99 6.67
CA ALA A 94 15.63 11.42 6.39
C ALA A 94 16.33 10.37 5.51
N SER A 95 17.06 10.81 4.48
CA SER A 95 17.79 9.91 3.59
C SER A 95 19.24 10.34 3.42
N GLY A 96 20.18 9.39 3.44
CA GLY A 96 21.60 9.60 3.21
C GLY A 96 22.05 9.00 1.89
N SER A 97 22.92 9.71 1.15
CA SER A 97 23.31 9.34 -0.22
C SER A 97 24.81 9.46 -0.50
N TRP A 98 25.23 8.83 -1.60
CA TRP A 98 26.53 9.02 -2.25
C TRP A 98 26.75 10.44 -2.76
N ASP A 99 25.71 11.28 -2.88
CA ASP A 99 25.92 12.71 -3.19
C ASP A 99 26.43 13.54 -1.99
N ASN A 100 26.82 12.88 -0.89
CA ASN A 100 27.34 13.46 0.34
C ASN A 100 26.32 14.31 1.12
N THR A 101 25.02 14.19 0.81
CA THR A 101 23.96 14.92 1.51
C THR A 101 23.07 14.01 2.35
N VAL A 102 22.47 14.60 3.39
CA VAL A 102 21.26 14.07 4.00
C VAL A 102 20.09 14.94 3.51
N ARG A 103 18.98 14.34 3.09
CA ARG A 103 17.76 15.07 2.73
C ARG A 103 16.64 14.75 3.68
N ILE A 104 15.87 15.77 4.05
CA ILE A 104 14.69 15.66 4.89
C ILE A 104 13.45 15.80 4.02
N TRP A 105 12.49 14.92 4.21
CA TRP A 105 11.25 14.88 3.43
C TRP A 105 10.05 14.81 4.36
N ASN A 106 8.94 15.39 3.90
CA ASN A 106 7.64 15.19 4.52
C ASN A 106 7.04 13.87 4.02
N ALA A 107 6.77 12.92 4.92
CA ALA A 107 6.24 11.60 4.59
C ALA A 107 4.82 11.64 4.03
N THR A 108 4.04 12.68 4.38
CA THR A 108 2.65 12.84 3.95
C THR A 108 2.56 13.50 2.58
N SER A 109 3.29 14.60 2.34
CA SER A 109 3.26 15.33 1.06
C SER A 109 4.27 14.83 0.04
N GLY A 110 5.32 14.12 0.47
CA GLY A 110 6.43 13.72 -0.39
C GLY A 110 7.40 14.85 -0.75
N GLU A 111 7.23 16.04 -0.16
CA GLU A 111 8.05 17.21 -0.45
C GLU A 111 9.40 17.16 0.29
N GLU A 112 10.44 17.62 -0.40
CA GLU A 112 11.74 17.91 0.21
C GLU A 112 11.65 19.15 1.10
N GLN A 113 12.00 19.00 2.37
CA GLN A 113 12.02 20.09 3.35
C GLN A 113 13.41 20.71 3.45
N HIS A 114 14.46 19.88 3.53
CA HIS A 114 15.84 20.35 3.69
C HIS A 114 16.85 19.47 2.96
N VAL A 115 17.95 20.11 2.53
CA VAL A 115 19.16 19.44 2.03
C VAL A 115 20.32 19.80 2.95
N LEU A 116 20.73 18.84 3.77
CA LEU A 116 21.80 18.98 4.75
C LEU A 116 23.14 18.69 4.07
N LYS A 117 23.93 19.75 3.88
CA LYS A 117 25.26 19.69 3.29
C LYS A 117 26.31 19.81 4.38
N GLY A 118 27.39 19.05 4.25
CA GLY A 118 28.54 19.20 5.14
C GLY A 118 29.46 17.99 5.15
N HIS A 119 28.93 16.80 4.89
CA HIS A 119 29.76 15.64 4.65
C HIS A 119 30.59 15.81 3.37
N SER A 120 31.83 15.32 3.39
CA SER A 120 32.72 15.31 2.22
C SER A 120 32.81 13.92 1.58
N GLY A 121 31.98 12.98 2.02
CA GLY A 121 31.91 11.61 1.54
C GLY A 121 30.51 11.02 1.70
N THR A 122 30.29 9.87 1.06
CA THR A 122 29.02 9.13 1.06
C THR A 122 28.43 9.03 2.45
N VAL A 123 27.17 9.43 2.60
CA VAL A 123 26.42 9.18 3.83
C VAL A 123 25.92 7.74 3.80
N LEU A 124 26.42 6.93 4.72
CA LEU A 124 26.19 5.48 4.78
C LEU A 124 25.09 5.11 5.77
N SER A 125 24.83 5.95 6.77
CA SER A 125 23.81 5.72 7.78
C SER A 125 23.12 7.02 8.19
N VAL A 126 21.82 6.94 8.45
CA VAL A 126 21.01 8.02 9.02
C VAL A 126 20.10 7.44 10.10
N ALA A 127 19.95 8.17 11.21
CA ALA A 127 18.99 7.88 12.28
C ALA A 127 18.27 9.17 12.69
N ILE A 128 17.06 9.03 13.23
CA ILE A 128 16.25 10.16 13.69
C ILE A 128 15.67 9.87 15.09
N GLN A 129 15.68 10.89 15.95
CA GLN A 129 15.02 10.89 17.25
C GLN A 129 14.51 12.29 17.60
N GLY A 130 13.19 12.49 17.54
CA GLY A 130 12.58 13.81 17.70
C GLY A 130 13.04 14.74 16.59
N ASP A 131 13.52 15.92 16.96
CA ASP A 131 14.07 16.91 16.02
C ASP A 131 15.57 16.71 15.75
N THR A 132 16.16 15.58 16.17
CA THR A 132 17.58 15.29 15.96
C THR A 132 17.77 14.23 14.89
N ILE A 133 18.57 14.56 13.88
CA ILE A 133 19.04 13.60 12.87
C ILE A 133 20.54 13.37 13.09
N VAL A 134 20.97 12.11 13.02
CA VAL A 134 22.39 11.73 13.10
C VAL A 134 22.77 11.02 11.82
N SER A 135 23.91 11.39 11.24
CA SER A 135 24.43 10.75 10.03
C SER A 135 25.87 10.30 10.17
N GLY A 136 26.18 9.11 9.65
CA GLY A 136 27.54 8.58 9.55
C GLY A 136 28.01 8.54 8.09
N SER A 137 29.25 8.96 7.84
CA SER A 137 29.80 9.08 6.48
C SER A 137 31.16 8.40 6.30
N SER A 138 31.48 8.07 5.06
CA SER A 138 32.82 7.62 4.65
C SER A 138 33.91 8.69 4.82
N ASP A 139 33.54 9.96 5.11
CA ASP A 139 34.47 11.00 5.53
C ASP A 139 35.01 10.83 6.95
N LYS A 140 34.66 9.72 7.62
CA LYS A 140 35.08 9.34 8.98
C LYS A 140 34.49 10.24 10.07
N THR A 141 33.40 10.95 9.77
CA THR A 141 32.69 11.78 10.75
C THR A 141 31.27 11.32 10.98
N VAL A 142 30.76 11.65 12.17
CA VAL A 142 29.33 11.63 12.49
C VAL A 142 28.88 13.07 12.62
N ARG A 143 27.72 13.41 12.06
CA ARG A 143 27.11 14.73 12.17
C ARG A 143 25.73 14.64 12.81
N ILE A 144 25.39 15.69 13.54
CA ILE A 144 24.11 15.88 14.18
C ILE A 144 23.47 17.10 13.53
N TRP A 145 22.19 16.97 13.19
CA TRP A 145 21.42 17.99 12.50
C TRP A 145 20.08 18.20 13.21
N ASN A 146 19.55 19.40 13.09
CA ASN A 146 18.19 19.73 13.51
C ASN A 146 17.21 19.48 12.37
N ALA A 147 16.23 18.60 12.59
CA ALA A 147 15.27 18.19 11.58
C ALA A 147 14.28 19.30 11.18
N THR A 148 14.05 20.26 12.06
CA THR A 148 13.10 21.37 11.89
C THR A 148 13.73 22.59 11.20
N SER A 149 14.96 22.94 11.58
CA SER A 149 15.67 24.08 10.98
C SER A 149 16.52 23.69 9.77
N GLY A 150 16.92 22.42 9.68
CA GLY A 150 17.84 21.94 8.66
C GLY A 150 19.30 22.36 8.88
N GLU A 151 19.68 22.66 10.12
CA GLU A 151 21.04 23.06 10.52
C GLU A 151 21.87 21.90 11.08
#